data_AF-N1W4H4-F1
#
_entry.id   AF-N1W4H4-F1
#
_cell.length_a   1.000
_cell.length_b   1.000
_cell.length_c   1.000
_cell.angle_alpha   90.00
_cell.angle_beta   90.00
_cell.angle_gamma   90.00
#
_symmetry.space_group_name_H-M   'P 1'
#
loop_
_entity.id
_entity.type
_entity.pdbx_description
1 polymer ?
#
loop_
_entity_poly.entity_id
_entity_poly.type
_entity_poly.pdbx_seq_one_letter_code
_entity_poly.pdbx_strand_id
1 'polypeptide(L)'
;MKKKLHRHTIAIWSFLFFLTFSCGGEGEKNEHSHLEPAISNPQKTSKVSIHIQWETTMLPLQMEIREPSGAQTLALWTTGSVKEGKQPPFGDLIPESKLVLKPGSKKQFLLVMKNPTDTPVYFFAAPHSALPAEHSFGFKFKCLCVNHAFTVLPKETWFRVVEIRLAPDFLGDQLTLKHNLIGISRERMLQFEKSAGRSLPSEMD
;
A
#
# COMPACT_ATOMS: atom_id res chain seq x y z
N MET A 1 52.58 -43.49 -15.06
CA MET A 1 53.70 -43.22 -14.12
C MET A 1 53.20 -42.23 -13.08
N LYS A 2 53.03 -42.66 -11.81
CA LYS A 2 53.87 -42.31 -10.62
C LYS A 2 53.86 -40.80 -10.33
N LYS A 3 53.61 -40.23 -9.13
CA LYS A 3 53.39 -40.59 -7.70
C LYS A 3 52.90 -39.27 -7.03
N LYS A 4 51.93 -39.20 -6.12
CA LYS A 4 51.91 -39.54 -4.68
C LYS A 4 52.83 -38.67 -3.79
N LEU A 5 52.24 -37.94 -2.82
CA LEU A 5 52.69 -37.60 -1.42
C LEU A 5 52.04 -36.26 -0.98
N HIS A 6 51.67 -35.93 0.26
CA HIS A 6 51.48 -36.57 1.59
C HIS A 6 50.75 -35.50 2.42
N ARG A 7 49.59 -35.74 3.06
CA ARG A 7 49.38 -36.28 4.42
C ARG A 7 50.09 -35.49 5.54
N HIS A 8 49.33 -34.83 6.42
CA HIS A 8 49.57 -34.84 7.87
C HIS A 8 48.27 -34.67 8.67
N THR A 9 47.95 -35.73 9.40
CA THR A 9 46.97 -35.84 10.48
C THR A 9 47.60 -35.33 11.77
N ILE A 10 46.88 -34.56 12.60
CA ILE A 10 47.10 -34.51 14.07
C ILE A 10 45.72 -34.42 14.74
N ALA A 11 45.56 -35.23 15.78
CA ALA A 11 44.36 -35.48 16.54
C ALA A 11 44.62 -35.19 18.04
N ILE A 12 43.56 -35.21 18.85
CA ILE A 12 43.56 -35.48 20.33
C ILE A 12 43.92 -34.22 21.18
N TRP A 13 43.29 -33.84 22.30
CA TRP A 13 42.64 -34.57 23.40
C TRP A 13 41.68 -33.69 24.24
N SER A 14 40.80 -34.38 24.96
CA SER A 14 39.82 -33.98 25.97
C SER A 14 40.40 -33.36 27.26
N PHE A 15 39.57 -32.63 28.04
CA PHE A 15 39.57 -32.73 29.51
C PHE A 15 38.20 -32.37 30.12
N LEU A 16 37.86 -33.12 31.17
CA LEU A 16 36.60 -33.22 31.93
C LEU A 16 36.48 -32.19 33.09
N PHE A 17 35.32 -32.25 33.79
CA PHE A 17 35.02 -31.87 35.19
C PHE A 17 34.58 -30.39 35.41
N PHE A 18 33.44 -30.06 36.02
CA PHE A 18 32.87 -30.54 37.29
C PHE A 18 31.32 -30.56 37.31
N LEU A 19 30.77 -31.68 37.80
CA LEU A 19 29.48 -31.76 38.49
C LEU A 19 29.73 -31.43 39.96
N THR A 20 28.91 -30.56 40.57
CA THR A 20 28.29 -30.72 41.91
C THR A 20 27.47 -29.48 42.29
N PHE A 21 26.16 -29.63 42.51
CA PHE A 21 25.53 -29.63 43.85
C PHE A 21 23.99 -29.66 43.72
N SER A 22 23.38 -30.38 44.65
CA SER A 22 21.98 -30.80 44.67
C SER A 22 21.13 -29.96 45.63
N CYS A 23 19.81 -30.04 45.43
CA CYS A 23 18.70 -29.83 46.36
C CYS A 23 18.28 -28.42 46.78
N GLY A 24 16.97 -28.17 46.57
CA GLY A 24 16.22 -27.10 47.21
C GLY A 24 14.98 -26.71 46.42
N GLY A 25 14.01 -27.63 46.29
CA GLY A 25 12.67 -27.27 45.83
C GLY A 25 11.86 -26.72 47.00
N GLU A 26 11.22 -25.56 46.81
CA GLU A 26 10.02 -25.09 47.50
C GLU A 26 9.62 -23.72 46.94
N GLY A 27 8.31 -23.53 46.70
CA GLY A 27 7.70 -22.21 46.79
C GLY A 27 7.41 -21.47 45.49
N GLU A 28 6.14 -21.56 45.09
CA GLU A 28 5.43 -20.70 44.14
C GLU A 28 5.82 -19.22 44.20
N LYS A 29 6.03 -18.62 43.02
CA LYS A 29 5.39 -17.34 42.65
C LYS A 29 5.04 -17.38 41.17
N ASN A 30 3.77 -17.68 40.90
CA ASN A 30 3.12 -17.29 39.65
C ASN A 30 3.04 -15.76 39.65
N GLU A 31 4.08 -15.09 39.18
CA GLU A 31 3.98 -13.70 38.76
C GLU A 31 3.20 -13.71 37.43
N HIS A 32 1.88 -13.58 37.55
CA HIS A 32 1.07 -13.00 36.49
C HIS A 32 1.61 -11.59 36.25
N SER A 33 2.64 -11.48 35.43
CA SER A 33 3.00 -10.22 34.79
C SER A 33 1.83 -9.88 33.86
N HIS A 34 0.89 -9.13 34.42
CA HIS A 34 -0.04 -8.33 33.64
C HIS A 34 0.84 -7.35 32.86
N LEU A 35 1.28 -7.78 31.67
CA LEU A 35 1.81 -6.88 30.66
C LEU A 35 0.64 -5.99 30.28
N GLU A 36 0.44 -4.90 31.03
CA GLU A 36 -0.38 -3.82 30.53
C GLU A 36 0.22 -3.42 29.19
N PRO A 37 -0.53 -3.51 28.07
CA PRO A 37 -0.01 -3.06 26.80
C PRO A 37 0.38 -1.61 26.97
N ALA A 38 1.68 -1.32 26.85
CA ALA A 38 2.20 0.02 27.01
C ALA A 38 1.44 0.93 26.03
N ILE A 39 0.61 1.82 26.57
CA ILE A 39 -0.12 2.82 25.80
C ILE A 39 0.94 3.79 25.27
N SER A 40 1.49 3.50 24.09
CA SER A 40 2.45 4.39 23.44
C SER A 40 1.68 5.45 22.68
N ASN A 41 1.72 6.69 23.18
CA ASN A 41 1.14 7.81 22.45
C ASN A 41 1.93 8.05 21.15
N PRO A 42 1.27 8.19 19.99
CA PRO A 42 1.96 8.46 18.74
C PRO A 42 2.67 9.83 18.82
N GLN A 43 3.92 9.87 18.38
CA GLN A 43 4.77 11.06 18.50
C GLN A 43 4.70 11.94 17.26
N LYS A 44 4.93 13.24 17.42
CA LYS A 44 5.11 14.16 16.29
C LYS A 44 6.39 13.80 15.53
N THR A 45 6.31 13.81 14.21
CA THR A 45 7.45 13.56 13.31
C THR A 45 7.58 14.68 12.28
N SER A 46 8.76 14.82 11.69
CA SER A 46 8.99 15.71 10.55
C SER A 46 8.71 15.04 9.19
N LYS A 47 8.61 13.71 9.16
CA LYS A 47 8.39 12.90 7.95
C LYS A 47 7.50 11.71 8.25
N VAL A 48 6.54 11.48 7.37
CA VAL A 48 5.62 10.35 7.41
C VAL A 48 5.81 9.52 6.15
N SER A 49 6.11 8.25 6.32
CA SER A 49 6.15 7.25 5.24
C SER A 49 4.76 6.71 5.01
N ILE A 50 4.16 7.03 3.87
CA ILE A 50 2.85 6.53 3.47
C ILE A 50 3.03 5.38 2.48
N HIS A 51 2.55 4.20 2.83
CA HIS A 51 2.59 3.04 1.95
C HIS A 51 1.18 2.74 1.44
N ILE A 52 1.00 2.74 0.12
CA ILE A 52 -0.29 2.44 -0.51
C ILE A 52 -0.25 0.99 -0.98
N GLN A 53 -1.10 0.16 -0.39
CA GLN A 53 -1.20 -1.27 -0.69
C GLN A 53 -2.43 -1.53 -1.54
N TRP A 54 -2.23 -2.28 -2.62
CA TRP A 54 -3.27 -2.68 -3.55
C TRP A 54 -3.52 -4.18 -3.41
N GLU A 55 -4.74 -4.53 -3.06
CA GLU A 55 -5.26 -5.89 -3.16
C GLU A 55 -6.16 -5.97 -4.40
N THR A 56 -6.06 -7.03 -5.18
CA THR A 56 -6.84 -7.20 -6.41
C THR A 56 -7.71 -8.44 -6.31
N THR A 57 -9.01 -8.28 -6.57
CA THR A 57 -9.98 -9.38 -6.63
C THR A 57 -10.55 -9.44 -8.05
N MET A 58 -10.32 -10.54 -8.78
CA MET A 58 -10.83 -10.73 -10.15
C MET A 58 -10.43 -9.62 -11.15
N LEU A 59 -9.40 -8.84 -10.84
CA LEU A 59 -8.87 -7.79 -11.70
C LEU A 59 -7.53 -8.26 -12.27
N PRO A 60 -7.42 -8.50 -13.59
CA PRO A 60 -6.18 -8.99 -14.20
C PRO A 60 -5.12 -7.91 -14.44
N LEU A 61 -5.38 -6.67 -14.02
CA LEU A 61 -4.50 -5.52 -14.22
C LEU A 61 -3.79 -5.14 -12.91
N GLN A 62 -2.57 -4.65 -13.03
CA GLN A 62 -1.79 -4.16 -11.89
C GLN A 62 -1.91 -2.64 -11.78
N MET A 63 -2.06 -2.16 -10.55
CA MET A 63 -2.04 -0.74 -10.24
C MET A 63 -0.60 -0.27 -10.01
N GLU A 64 -0.23 0.80 -10.70
CA GLU A 64 1.01 1.53 -10.47
C GLU A 64 0.70 2.92 -9.92
N ILE A 65 1.65 3.48 -9.16
CA ILE A 65 1.62 4.89 -8.78
C ILE A 65 2.79 5.62 -9.44
N ARG A 66 2.49 6.75 -10.08
CA ARG A 66 3.43 7.49 -10.93
C ARG A 66 3.45 8.97 -10.56
N GLU A 67 4.60 9.61 -10.69
CA GLU A 67 4.70 11.07 -10.55
C GLU A 67 3.97 11.77 -11.71
N PRO A 68 3.43 12.98 -11.51
CA PRO A 68 2.98 13.81 -12.62
C PRO A 68 4.15 14.16 -13.56
N SER A 69 3.89 14.24 -14.86
CA SER A 69 4.89 14.81 -15.77
C SER A 69 4.98 16.32 -15.49
N GLY A 70 6.20 16.84 -15.26
CA GLY A 70 6.41 18.24 -14.91
C GLY A 70 5.97 19.26 -15.97
N ALA A 71 5.63 18.81 -17.19
CA ALA A 71 5.19 19.65 -18.30
C ALA A 71 3.70 20.04 -18.23
N GLN A 72 2.88 19.32 -17.45
CA GLN A 72 1.43 19.58 -17.40
C GLN A 72 0.90 19.58 -15.96
N THR A 73 0.23 20.67 -15.59
CA THR A 73 -0.58 20.69 -14.36
C THR A 73 -1.87 19.93 -14.62
N LEU A 74 -2.03 18.76 -14.00
CA LEU A 74 -3.25 17.97 -14.11
C LEU A 74 -4.22 18.32 -12.99
N ALA A 75 -5.48 18.59 -13.34
CA ALA A 75 -6.52 18.78 -12.34
C ALA A 75 -6.74 17.50 -11.52
N LEU A 76 -7.10 17.68 -10.25
CA LEU A 76 -7.47 16.59 -9.37
C LEU A 76 -8.68 15.83 -9.93
N TRP A 77 -8.66 14.50 -9.80
CA TRP A 77 -9.69 13.59 -10.32
C TRP A 77 -9.82 13.54 -11.84
N THR A 78 -8.95 14.23 -12.59
CA THR A 78 -8.81 13.98 -14.02
C THR A 78 -8.54 12.50 -14.23
N THR A 79 -9.39 11.88 -15.03
CA THR A 79 -9.26 10.50 -15.50
C THR A 79 -9.13 10.53 -17.00
N GLY A 80 -8.21 9.73 -17.52
CA GLY A 80 -8.01 9.63 -18.96
C GLY A 80 -7.34 8.31 -19.33
N SER A 81 -7.13 8.14 -20.63
CA SER A 81 -6.37 7.02 -21.17
C SER A 81 -5.40 7.51 -22.23
N VAL A 82 -4.33 6.74 -22.42
CA VAL A 82 -3.27 7.01 -23.37
C VAL A 82 -3.14 5.78 -24.25
N LYS A 83 -3.31 5.95 -25.56
CA LYS A 83 -3.08 4.87 -26.53
C LYS A 83 -1.62 4.48 -26.55
N GLU A 84 -1.35 3.21 -26.82
CA GLU A 84 0.01 2.71 -27.00
C GLU A 84 0.79 3.55 -28.03
N GLY A 85 2.04 3.87 -27.71
CA GLY A 85 2.90 4.73 -28.54
C GLY A 85 2.66 6.24 -28.42
N LYS A 86 1.68 6.70 -27.64
CA LYS A 86 1.51 8.13 -27.30
C LYS A 86 2.22 8.48 -26.00
N GLN A 87 2.65 9.74 -25.89
CA GLN A 87 3.31 10.24 -24.69
C GLN A 87 2.29 10.36 -23.54
N PRO A 88 2.52 9.71 -22.39
CA PRO A 88 1.62 9.84 -21.25
C PRO A 88 1.85 11.13 -20.45
N PRO A 89 0.85 11.59 -19.68
CA PRO A 89 0.97 12.78 -18.83
C PRO A 89 1.59 12.50 -17.44
N PHE A 90 2.23 11.35 -17.27
CA PHE A 90 2.88 10.91 -16.04
C PHE A 90 4.36 10.59 -16.28
N GLY A 91 5.17 10.78 -15.24
CA GLY A 91 6.59 10.50 -15.22
C GLY A 91 6.91 9.16 -14.55
N ASP A 92 7.89 9.21 -13.66
CA ASP A 92 8.52 8.03 -13.10
C ASP A 92 7.58 7.22 -12.21
N LEU A 93 7.85 5.91 -12.14
CA LEU A 93 7.23 5.01 -11.18
C LEU A 93 7.66 5.43 -9.77
N ILE A 94 6.71 5.55 -8.87
CA ILE A 94 7.01 5.72 -7.45
C ILE A 94 7.25 4.32 -6.86
N PRO A 95 8.49 4.02 -6.42
CA PRO A 95 8.87 2.67 -6.03
C PRO A 95 8.08 2.18 -4.81
N GLU A 96 7.78 0.88 -4.81
CA GLU A 96 7.10 0.17 -3.71
C GLU A 96 5.76 0.79 -3.27
N SER A 97 5.15 1.63 -4.11
CA SER A 97 3.99 2.44 -3.73
C SER A 97 4.17 3.25 -2.43
N LYS A 98 5.39 3.75 -2.18
CA LYS A 98 5.74 4.52 -0.95
C LYS A 98 5.91 6.00 -1.25
N LEU A 99 5.21 6.84 -0.48
CA LEU A 99 5.31 8.29 -0.49
C LEU A 99 5.94 8.77 0.81
N VAL A 100 6.67 9.88 0.77
CA VAL A 100 7.18 10.55 1.97
C VAL A 100 6.64 11.97 1.99
N LEU A 101 5.89 12.31 3.04
CA LEU A 101 5.29 13.63 3.22
C LEU A 101 5.66 14.21 4.58
N LYS A 102 5.63 15.54 4.68
CA LYS A 102 5.67 16.24 5.98
C LYS A 102 4.23 16.42 6.48
N PRO A 103 3.97 16.41 7.81
CA PRO A 103 2.68 16.86 8.33
C PRO A 103 2.29 18.24 7.78
N GLY A 104 1.03 18.43 7.45
CA GLY A 104 0.49 19.65 6.82
C GLY A 104 0.77 19.80 5.32
N SER A 105 1.51 18.85 4.72
CA SER A 105 1.75 18.84 3.27
C SER A 105 0.76 17.97 2.50
N LYS A 106 0.79 18.13 1.18
CA LYS A 106 -0.02 17.34 0.25
C LYS A 106 0.85 16.86 -0.91
N LYS A 107 0.47 15.73 -1.49
CA LYS A 107 1.10 15.18 -2.70
C LYS A 107 0.03 14.73 -3.69
N GLN A 108 0.15 15.21 -4.91
CA GLN A 108 -0.62 14.76 -6.05
C GLN A 108 0.21 13.74 -6.84
N PHE A 109 -0.42 12.67 -7.29
CA PHE A 109 0.21 11.60 -8.07
C PHE A 109 -0.84 10.93 -8.95
N LEU A 110 -0.39 10.06 -9.84
CA LEU A 110 -1.28 9.33 -10.75
C LEU A 110 -1.35 7.86 -10.37
N LEU A 111 -2.56 7.34 -10.39
CA LEU A 111 -2.83 5.91 -10.42
C LEU A 111 -2.87 5.48 -11.88
N VAL A 112 -2.17 4.41 -12.23
CA VAL A 112 -1.99 3.99 -13.63
C VAL A 112 -2.23 2.48 -13.77
N MET A 113 -2.95 2.09 -14.82
CA MET A 113 -3.15 0.70 -15.23
C MET A 113 -2.96 0.56 -16.74
N LYS A 114 -2.13 -0.39 -17.17
CA LYS A 114 -2.03 -0.77 -18.58
C LYS A 114 -2.93 -1.97 -18.85
N ASN A 115 -3.77 -1.88 -19.87
CA ASN A 115 -4.52 -3.02 -20.39
C ASN A 115 -3.88 -3.54 -21.69
N PRO A 116 -3.11 -4.63 -21.65
CA PRO A 116 -2.48 -5.19 -22.83
C PRO A 116 -3.43 -6.06 -23.67
N THR A 117 -4.66 -6.30 -23.23
CA THR A 117 -5.60 -7.20 -23.91
C THR A 117 -6.35 -6.49 -25.04
N ASP A 118 -7.14 -7.26 -25.78
CA ASP A 118 -8.03 -6.80 -26.85
C ASP A 118 -9.46 -6.52 -26.36
N THR A 119 -9.71 -6.64 -25.05
CA THR A 119 -11.02 -6.44 -24.44
C THR A 119 -10.95 -5.42 -23.30
N PRO A 120 -12.01 -4.60 -23.12
CA PRO A 120 -12.06 -3.65 -22.00
C PRO A 120 -12.12 -4.39 -20.66
N VAL A 121 -11.44 -3.85 -19.66
CA VAL A 121 -11.50 -4.33 -18.27
C VAL A 121 -12.23 -3.31 -17.43
N TYR A 122 -13.18 -3.78 -16.62
CA TYR A 122 -13.98 -2.94 -15.72
C TYR A 122 -13.62 -3.25 -14.28
N PHE A 123 -13.55 -2.22 -13.44
CA PHE A 123 -13.25 -2.39 -12.02
C PHE A 123 -13.87 -1.29 -11.17
N PHE A 124 -13.94 -1.49 -9.87
CA PHE A 124 -14.16 -0.40 -8.91
C PHE A 124 -13.19 -0.54 -7.74
N ALA A 125 -13.02 0.55 -6.98
CA ALA A 125 -12.22 0.53 -5.75
C ALA A 125 -13.15 0.55 -4.54
N ALA A 126 -13.01 -0.44 -3.67
CA ALA A 126 -13.66 -0.43 -2.36
C ALA A 126 -13.06 0.69 -1.48
N PRO A 127 -13.80 1.21 -0.48
CA PRO A 127 -13.26 2.14 0.51
C PRO A 127 -11.94 1.64 1.10
N HIS A 128 -10.99 2.55 1.28
CA HIS A 128 -9.71 2.19 1.86
C HIS A 128 -9.80 2.02 3.37
N SER A 129 -8.90 1.19 3.90
CA SER A 129 -8.61 1.16 5.33
C SER A 129 -7.25 1.79 5.60
N ALA A 130 -7.11 2.38 6.78
CA ALA A 130 -5.88 3.00 7.23
C ALA A 130 -5.32 2.24 8.44
N LEU A 131 -4.01 2.03 8.42
CA LEU A 131 -3.27 1.39 9.49
C LEU A 131 -2.07 2.26 9.90
N PRO A 132 -1.84 2.45 11.21
CA PRO A 132 -2.70 2.03 12.32
C PRO A 132 -4.02 2.85 12.33
N ALA A 133 -5.08 2.29 12.93
CA ALA A 133 -6.44 2.83 12.79
C ALA A 133 -6.58 4.24 13.41
N GLU A 134 -5.78 4.53 14.43
CA GLU A 134 -5.69 5.81 15.13
C GLU A 134 -5.28 6.95 14.19
N HIS A 135 -4.56 6.63 13.10
CA HIS A 135 -4.11 7.62 12.11
C HIS A 135 -5.20 7.95 11.08
N SER A 136 -6.36 7.29 11.10
CA SER A 136 -7.44 7.45 10.10
C SER A 136 -8.00 8.87 10.01
N PHE A 137 -7.95 9.63 11.11
CA PHE A 137 -8.42 11.01 11.15
C PHE A 137 -7.35 12.04 10.71
N GLY A 138 -6.07 11.63 10.68
CA GLY A 138 -4.93 12.51 10.43
C GLY A 138 -4.64 12.79 8.96
N PHE A 139 -5.42 12.25 8.02
CA PHE A 139 -5.22 12.46 6.59
C PHE A 139 -6.52 12.60 5.82
N LYS A 140 -6.42 13.15 4.61
CA LYS A 140 -7.49 13.13 3.61
C LYS A 140 -6.93 12.56 2.32
N PHE A 141 -7.52 11.47 1.83
CA PHE A 141 -7.12 10.88 0.57
C PHE A 141 -8.23 10.96 -0.49
N LYS A 142 -8.01 11.82 -1.49
CA LYS A 142 -8.90 11.99 -2.63
C LYS A 142 -8.61 10.92 -3.70
N CYS A 143 -9.04 9.70 -3.40
CA CYS A 143 -8.68 8.46 -4.09
C CYS A 143 -9.73 7.99 -5.12
N LEU A 144 -9.71 6.69 -5.46
CA LEU A 144 -10.66 6.01 -6.36
C LEU A 144 -11.98 5.61 -5.72
N CYS A 145 -12.08 5.66 -4.40
CA CYS A 145 -13.20 5.13 -3.63
C CYS A 145 -14.44 6.06 -3.69
N VAL A 146 -14.89 6.41 -4.90
CA VAL A 146 -15.93 7.41 -5.16
C VAL A 146 -17.25 6.81 -5.67
N ASN A 147 -17.58 5.59 -5.22
CA ASN A 147 -18.79 4.85 -5.63
C ASN A 147 -19.00 4.83 -7.16
N HIS A 148 -17.91 4.64 -7.89
CA HIS A 148 -17.89 4.66 -9.36
C HIS A 148 -17.08 3.47 -9.87
N ALA A 149 -17.54 2.91 -10.99
CA ALA A 149 -16.81 1.90 -11.74
C ALA A 149 -15.99 2.56 -12.84
N PHE A 150 -14.79 2.06 -13.08
CA PHE A 150 -13.86 2.55 -14.09
C PHE A 150 -13.69 1.52 -15.21
N THR A 151 -13.34 2.02 -16.40
CA THR A 151 -13.06 1.21 -17.59
C THR A 151 -11.64 1.47 -18.04
N VAL A 152 -10.87 0.40 -18.26
CA VAL A 152 -9.55 0.42 -18.91
C VAL A 152 -9.70 -0.16 -20.30
N LEU A 153 -9.61 0.70 -21.33
CA LEU A 153 -9.81 0.31 -22.72
C LEU A 153 -8.69 -0.62 -23.24
N PRO A 154 -8.97 -1.44 -24.27
CA PRO A 154 -7.98 -2.33 -24.88
C PRO A 154 -6.77 -1.57 -25.41
N LYS A 155 -5.55 -2.09 -25.19
CA LYS A 155 -4.29 -1.51 -25.67
C LYS A 155 -4.07 -0.05 -25.25
N GLU A 156 -4.66 0.34 -24.12
CA GLU A 156 -4.51 1.68 -23.57
C GLU A 156 -3.95 1.62 -22.13
N THR A 157 -3.32 2.72 -21.74
CA THR A 157 -2.91 2.98 -20.37
C THR A 157 -3.86 4.00 -19.76
N TRP A 158 -4.69 3.53 -18.84
CA TRP A 158 -5.61 4.37 -18.07
C TRP A 158 -4.86 5.06 -16.93
N PHE A 159 -5.26 6.28 -16.60
CA PHE A 159 -4.75 7.00 -15.45
C PHE A 159 -5.85 7.77 -14.71
N ARG A 160 -5.65 8.00 -13.41
CA ARG A 160 -6.41 8.97 -12.63
C ARG A 160 -5.52 9.75 -11.69
N VAL A 161 -5.77 11.04 -11.62
CA VAL A 161 -5.07 11.96 -10.73
C VAL A 161 -5.71 11.96 -9.35
N VAL A 162 -4.90 11.69 -8.32
CA VAL A 162 -5.33 11.62 -6.92
C VAL A 162 -4.43 12.50 -6.05
N GLU A 163 -4.90 12.83 -4.85
CA GLU A 163 -4.15 13.68 -3.91
C GLU A 163 -4.33 13.17 -2.49
N ILE A 164 -3.21 13.01 -1.79
CA ILE A 164 -3.18 12.76 -0.35
C ILE A 164 -2.74 14.02 0.38
N ARG A 165 -3.39 14.31 1.50
CA ARG A 165 -3.07 15.43 2.40
C ARG A 165 -2.90 14.88 3.81
N LEU A 166 -1.81 15.26 4.47
CA LEU A 166 -1.63 15.01 5.91
C LEU A 166 -2.06 16.24 6.68
N ALA A 167 -2.74 16.04 7.81
CA ALA A 167 -3.05 17.11 8.73
C ALA A 167 -1.75 17.69 9.34
N PRO A 168 -1.70 19.00 9.67
CA PRO A 168 -0.53 19.61 10.31
C PRO A 168 -0.14 18.95 11.64
N ASP A 169 -1.11 18.40 12.34
CA ASP A 169 -1.00 17.75 13.65
C ASP A 169 -0.94 16.22 13.56
N PHE A 170 -0.70 15.65 12.37
CA PHE A 170 -0.52 14.21 12.21
C PHE A 170 0.53 13.66 13.19
N LEU A 171 0.15 12.61 13.92
CA LEU A 171 1.00 11.90 14.87
C LEU A 171 1.39 10.54 14.28
N GLY A 172 2.63 10.13 14.51
CA GLY A 172 3.21 8.91 13.94
C GLY A 172 4.03 9.17 12.68
N ASP A 173 4.92 8.25 12.35
CA ASP A 173 5.86 8.32 11.22
C ASP A 173 5.52 7.38 10.06
N GLN A 174 4.45 6.59 10.21
CA GLN A 174 3.98 5.67 9.19
C GLN A 174 2.46 5.72 9.03
N LEU A 175 2.03 5.51 7.79
CA LEU A 175 0.63 5.34 7.43
C LEU A 175 0.56 4.31 6.31
N THR A 176 -0.19 3.23 6.51
CA THR A 176 -0.49 2.26 5.44
C THR A 176 -1.94 2.43 5.02
N LEU A 177 -2.16 2.63 3.72
CA LEU A 177 -3.48 2.72 3.11
C LEU A 177 -3.71 1.48 2.26
N LYS A 178 -4.66 0.63 2.68
CA LYS A 178 -5.04 -0.56 1.91
C LYS A 178 -6.25 -0.27 1.05
N HIS A 179 -6.15 -0.60 -0.23
CA HIS A 179 -7.22 -0.49 -1.21
C HIS A 179 -7.48 -1.85 -1.83
N ASN A 180 -8.76 -2.21 -1.96
CA ASN A 180 -9.17 -3.38 -2.72
C ASN A 180 -9.75 -2.94 -4.07
N LEU A 181 -9.16 -3.44 -5.14
CA LEU A 181 -9.54 -3.20 -6.53
C LEU A 181 -10.25 -4.45 -7.04
N ILE A 182 -11.53 -4.30 -7.39
CA ILE A 182 -12.40 -5.43 -7.70
C ILE A 182 -12.79 -5.33 -9.17
N GLY A 183 -12.38 -6.34 -9.94
CA GLY A 183 -12.82 -6.52 -11.32
C GLY A 183 -14.30 -6.87 -11.37
N ILE A 184 -15.03 -6.31 -12.33
CA ILE A 184 -16.47 -6.51 -12.49
C ILE A 184 -16.84 -6.77 -13.94
N SER A 185 -18.03 -7.33 -14.16
CA SER A 185 -18.57 -7.49 -15.50
C SER A 185 -19.05 -6.16 -16.08
N ARG A 186 -19.25 -6.12 -17.41
CA ARG A 186 -19.81 -4.97 -18.11
C ARG A 186 -21.21 -4.62 -17.60
N GLU A 187 -22.03 -5.62 -17.34
CA GLU A 187 -23.40 -5.46 -16.84
C GLU A 187 -23.39 -4.78 -15.48
N ARG A 188 -22.47 -5.19 -14.60
CA ARG A 188 -22.32 -4.56 -13.28
C ARG A 188 -21.81 -3.12 -13.38
N MET A 189 -20.90 -2.84 -14.31
CA MET A 189 -20.43 -1.47 -14.57
C MET A 189 -21.60 -0.56 -15.00
N LEU A 190 -22.45 -1.01 -15.94
CA LEU A 190 -23.61 -0.25 -16.40
C LEU A 190 -24.62 0.05 -15.27
N GLN A 191 -24.72 -0.84 -14.26
CA GLN A 191 -25.55 -0.59 -13.07
C GLN A 191 -24.99 0.54 -12.19
N PHE A 192 -23.66 0.65 -12.05
CA PHE A 192 -23.03 1.75 -11.32
C PHE A 192 -23.28 3.10 -12.00
N GLU A 193 -23.12 3.17 -13.32
CA GLU A 193 -23.38 4.39 -14.09
C GLU A 193 -24.85 4.84 -13.96
N LYS A 194 -25.79 3.89 -14.07
CA LYS A 194 -27.22 4.16 -13.90
C LYS A 194 -27.56 4.68 -12.50
N SER A 195 -26.89 4.17 -11.47
CA SER A 195 -27.11 4.60 -10.09
C SER A 195 -26.53 5.98 -9.82
N ALA A 196 -25.34 6.28 -10.36
CA ALA A 196 -24.71 7.59 -10.27
C ALA A 196 -25.47 8.68 -11.05
N GLY A 197 -26.10 8.34 -12.17
CA GLY A 197 -26.96 9.28 -12.91
C GLY A 197 -28.32 9.54 -12.25
N ARG A 198 -28.76 8.67 -11.33
CA ARG A 198 -30.03 8.79 -10.60
C ARG A 198 -29.89 9.49 -9.25
N SER A 199 -28.68 9.75 -8.76
CA SER A 199 -28.44 10.46 -7.49
C SER A 199 -28.56 11.99 -7.58
N LEU A 200 -29.28 12.51 -8.58
CA LEU A 200 -29.83 13.87 -8.54
C LEU A 200 -31.36 13.78 -8.55
N PRO A 201 -31.95 13.73 -7.35
CA PRO A 201 -33.12 14.55 -7.07
C PRO A 201 -32.82 15.48 -5.89
N SER A 202 -33.09 16.77 -6.12
CA SER A 202 -33.74 17.69 -5.19
C SER A 202 -34.22 17.03 -3.89
N GLU A 203 -33.50 17.26 -2.79
CA GLU A 203 -33.94 17.31 -1.38
C GLU A 203 -32.63 17.48 -0.57
N MET A 204 -32.36 18.56 0.15
CA MET A 204 -33.24 19.36 0.98
C MET A 204 -32.86 20.85 0.93
N ASP A 205 -33.86 21.68 0.63
CA ASP A 205 -34.08 22.96 1.30
C ASP A 205 -34.35 22.73 2.81
#